data_AF-A0AAP0ND87-F1
#
_entry.id   AF-A0AAP0ND87-F1
#
_cell.length_a   1.000
_cell.length_b   1.000
_cell.length_c   1.000
_cell.angle_alpha   90.00
_cell.angle_beta   90.00
_cell.angle_gamma   90.00
#
_symmetry.space_group_name_H-M   'P 1'
#
loop_
_entity.id
_entity.type
_entity.pdbx_description
1 polymer ?
#
loop_
_entity_poly.entity_id
_entity_poly.type
_entity_poly.pdbx_seq_one_letter_code
_entity_poly.pdbx_strand_id
1 'polypeptide(L)'
;MLRYSPIPPPSLLLPRLHPHRSLHVSRPLHWKLRDEYKLTRPELIDRITRLLVLQRPNALNKLCFEFSDELLDGVLRNLKLNPKASLGFFKLALKQQKYRPNIKSYCKIVHILSRGRMFGETREYLNELVCLRKTNGSVSVVWDELVRVYGEFSFSPTVFDMILKVYAEKGMTKNALYVFDNMGKCGRVPSLRSCNSLLSNLVKNGECRTACQVYDQMIRVGFVPDVFTISIMVNAYCKDGRVGRAVEFVKELENSCFRTKCSDLP
;
A
#
# COMPACT_ATOMS: atom_id res chain seq x y z
N MET A 1 42.61 -71.53 -4.99
CA MET A 1 43.97 -70.98 -5.23
C MET A 1 43.93 -70.15 -6.50
N LEU A 2 44.85 -69.18 -6.62
CA LEU A 2 45.04 -68.20 -7.72
C LEU A 2 44.18 -66.93 -7.53
N ARG A 3 44.59 -65.99 -6.65
CA ARG A 3 45.64 -64.95 -6.80
C ARG A 3 45.30 -63.95 -7.91
N TYR A 4 44.60 -62.88 -7.51
CA TYR A 4 44.51 -61.63 -8.26
C TYR A 4 45.80 -60.83 -8.05
N SER A 5 46.48 -60.51 -9.15
CA SER A 5 47.68 -59.64 -9.18
C SER A 5 47.27 -58.17 -9.02
N PRO A 6 47.92 -57.38 -8.16
CA PRO A 6 47.64 -55.96 -8.01
C PRO A 6 48.30 -55.11 -9.11
N ILE A 7 47.53 -54.17 -9.64
CA ILE A 7 47.91 -53.17 -10.65
C ILE A 7 48.87 -52.13 -10.01
N PRO A 8 49.98 -51.75 -10.67
CA PRO A 8 50.95 -50.79 -10.13
C PRO A 8 50.45 -49.33 -10.22
N PRO A 9 50.92 -48.44 -9.32
CA PRO A 9 50.50 -47.04 -9.31
C PRO A 9 51.17 -46.23 -10.45
N PRO A 10 50.52 -45.19 -11.01
CA PRO A 10 51.12 -44.35 -12.02
C PRO A 10 52.25 -43.48 -11.41
N SER A 11 53.42 -43.59 -12.02
CA SER A 11 54.63 -42.80 -11.76
C SER A 11 54.41 -41.31 -12.03
N LEU A 12 54.78 -40.50 -11.02
CA LEU A 12 54.86 -39.05 -11.01
C LEU A 12 55.82 -38.53 -12.10
N LEU A 13 55.29 -37.82 -13.09
CA LEU A 13 56.06 -36.91 -13.94
C LEU A 13 55.74 -35.47 -13.51
N LEU A 14 56.66 -34.86 -12.77
CA LEU A 14 56.66 -33.43 -12.45
C LEU A 14 57.09 -32.62 -13.67
N PRO A 15 56.32 -31.60 -14.11
CA PRO A 15 56.84 -30.55 -14.96
C PRO A 15 57.51 -29.45 -14.11
N ARG A 16 58.68 -29.05 -14.59
CA ARG A 16 59.64 -28.06 -14.06
C ARG A 16 59.00 -26.80 -13.46
N LEU A 17 59.46 -26.47 -12.25
CA LEU A 17 59.31 -25.17 -11.60
C LEU A 17 60.04 -24.08 -12.39
N HIS A 18 59.30 -23.05 -12.81
CA HIS A 18 59.83 -21.71 -13.08
C HIS A 18 59.15 -20.72 -12.10
N PRO A 19 59.88 -19.71 -11.60
CA PRO A 19 59.51 -19.04 -10.35
C PRO A 19 58.48 -17.93 -10.53
N HIS A 20 57.67 -17.77 -9.48
CA HIS A 20 56.97 -16.57 -9.03
C HIS A 20 56.33 -15.64 -10.08
N ARG A 21 54.99 -15.67 -10.13
CA ARG A 21 54.18 -14.44 -10.06
C ARG A 21 52.87 -14.70 -9.33
N SER A 22 52.90 -14.49 -8.03
CA SER A 22 51.72 -14.21 -7.22
C SER A 22 51.07 -12.93 -7.72
N LEU A 23 49.86 -13.03 -8.27
CA LEU A 23 48.92 -11.91 -8.32
C LEU A 23 47.55 -12.40 -7.88
N HIS A 24 47.40 -12.56 -6.57
CA HIS A 24 46.20 -12.04 -5.93
C HIS A 24 46.14 -10.56 -6.26
N VAL A 25 45.23 -10.18 -7.15
CA VAL A 25 44.63 -8.85 -7.11
C VAL A 25 43.15 -9.06 -7.28
N SER A 26 42.48 -9.19 -6.12
CA SER A 26 41.10 -8.75 -5.96
C SER A 26 40.97 -7.43 -6.72
N ARG A 27 40.28 -7.40 -7.86
CA ARG A 27 40.01 -6.14 -8.55
C ARG A 27 39.30 -5.25 -7.54
N PRO A 28 39.91 -4.16 -7.05
CA PRO A 28 39.12 -3.13 -6.42
C PRO A 28 38.22 -2.63 -7.55
N LEU A 29 36.92 -2.53 -7.31
CA LEU A 29 36.03 -1.72 -8.13
C LEU A 29 36.46 -0.25 -7.97
N HIS A 30 37.61 0.09 -8.55
CA HIS A 30 38.03 1.46 -8.79
C HIS A 30 37.29 1.92 -10.05
N TRP A 31 35.98 2.10 -9.90
CA TRP A 31 35.15 2.72 -10.92
C TRP A 31 35.71 4.13 -11.15
N LYS A 32 36.14 4.42 -12.37
CA LYS A 32 36.59 5.77 -12.72
C LYS A 32 35.37 6.68 -12.74
N LEU A 33 35.50 7.83 -12.06
CA LEU A 33 34.53 8.92 -11.93
C LEU A 33 34.17 9.63 -13.27
N ARG A 34 34.33 8.98 -14.43
CA ARG A 34 34.54 9.67 -15.72
C ARG A 34 33.35 9.71 -16.70
N ASP A 35 32.20 9.12 -16.38
CA ASP A 35 31.03 9.12 -17.29
C ASP A 35 29.69 9.42 -16.60
N GLU A 36 29.70 10.13 -15.47
CA GLU A 36 28.47 10.45 -14.71
C GLU A 36 27.48 11.36 -15.47
N TYR A 37 27.87 11.92 -16.61
CA TYR A 37 27.04 12.81 -17.45
C TYR A 37 26.33 12.13 -18.64
N LYS A 38 26.49 10.81 -18.84
CA LYS A 38 25.91 10.08 -20.00
C LYS A 38 25.04 8.88 -19.62
N LEU A 39 24.48 8.85 -18.42
CA LEU A 39 23.51 7.80 -18.08
C LEU A 39 22.19 8.07 -18.81
N THR A 40 21.69 7.07 -19.54
CA THR A 40 20.32 7.09 -20.04
C THR A 40 19.34 7.04 -18.86
N ARG A 41 18.09 7.48 -19.06
CA ARG A 41 17.07 7.46 -17.99
C ARG A 41 16.88 6.07 -17.35
N PRO A 42 16.78 4.97 -18.13
CA PRO A 42 16.67 3.63 -17.54
C PRO A 42 17.90 3.21 -16.72
N GLU A 43 19.11 3.53 -17.19
CA GLU A 43 20.35 3.23 -16.47
C GLU A 43 20.46 4.02 -15.16
N LEU A 44 20.05 5.29 -15.18
CA LEU A 44 19.98 6.12 -13.98
C LEU A 44 18.99 5.54 -12.96
N ILE A 45 17.79 5.15 -13.41
CA ILE A 45 16.78 4.50 -12.55
C ILE A 45 17.33 3.22 -11.94
N ASP A 46 17.95 2.34 -12.74
CA ASP A 46 18.55 1.09 -12.25
C ASP A 46 19.67 1.36 -11.25
N ARG A 47 20.54 2.33 -11.54
CA ARG A 47 21.65 2.71 -10.65
C ARG A 47 21.16 3.24 -9.31
N ILE A 48 20.19 4.16 -9.31
CA ILE A 48 19.57 4.70 -8.09
C ILE A 48 18.92 3.56 -7.30
N THR A 49 18.14 2.72 -7.98
CA THR A 49 17.48 1.55 -7.37
C THR A 49 18.50 0.66 -6.65
N ARG A 50 19.59 0.28 -7.32
CA ARG A 50 20.65 -0.56 -6.74
C ARG A 50 21.29 0.08 -5.52
N LEU A 51 21.62 1.38 -5.58
CA LEU A 51 22.22 2.10 -4.45
C LEU A 51 21.30 2.11 -3.23
N LEU A 52 19.99 2.29 -3.44
CA LEU A 52 18.99 2.28 -2.38
C LEU A 52 18.81 0.88 -1.77
N VAL A 53 18.75 -0.17 -2.59
CA VAL A 53 18.70 -1.57 -2.11
C VAL A 53 19.95 -1.94 -1.32
N LEU A 54 21.12 -1.47 -1.74
CA LEU A 54 22.40 -1.68 -1.04
C LEU A 54 22.56 -0.80 0.21
N GLN A 55 21.53 -0.04 0.61
CA GLN A 55 21.53 0.85 1.77
C GLN A 55 22.65 1.91 1.72
N ARG A 56 22.96 2.43 0.53
CA ARG A 56 23.97 3.48 0.30
C ARG A 56 23.34 4.78 -0.21
N PRO A 57 22.40 5.41 0.52
CA PRO A 57 21.71 6.61 0.05
C PRO A 57 22.66 7.82 -0.13
N ASN A 58 23.74 7.91 0.66
CA ASN A 58 24.72 9.00 0.55
C ASN A 58 25.44 9.02 -0.81
N ALA A 59 25.51 7.88 -1.49
CA ALA A 59 26.08 7.79 -2.83
C ALA A 59 25.20 8.47 -3.89
N LEU A 60 23.92 8.73 -3.61
CA LEU A 60 23.04 9.47 -4.52
C LEU A 60 23.51 10.92 -4.71
N ASN A 61 24.15 11.53 -3.71
CA ASN A 61 24.69 12.90 -3.82
C ASN A 61 25.83 13.02 -4.84
N LYS A 62 26.41 11.87 -5.25
CA LYS A 62 27.44 11.83 -6.28
C LYS A 62 26.84 11.74 -7.69
N LEU A 63 25.55 11.43 -7.81
CA LEU A 63 24.87 11.36 -9.10
C LEU A 63 24.32 12.74 -9.47
N CYS A 64 24.52 13.15 -10.71
CA CYS A 64 23.89 14.34 -11.27
C CYS A 64 22.50 13.98 -11.83
N PHE A 65 21.43 14.33 -11.12
CA PHE A 65 20.07 14.18 -11.61
C PHE A 65 19.12 15.17 -10.96
N GLU A 66 18.04 15.49 -11.69
CA GLU A 66 16.89 16.23 -11.16
C GLU A 66 15.70 15.29 -10.99
N PHE A 67 14.87 15.57 -9.98
CA PHE A 67 13.63 14.83 -9.78
C PHE A 67 12.61 15.19 -10.86
N SER A 68 12.04 14.14 -11.46
CA SER A 68 10.90 14.21 -12.36
C SER A 68 9.92 13.09 -12.03
N ASP A 69 8.68 13.22 -12.50
CA ASP A 69 7.66 12.19 -12.31
C ASP A 69 8.08 10.86 -12.92
N GLU A 70 8.72 10.87 -14.09
CA GLU A 70 9.23 9.68 -14.74
C GLU A 70 10.31 8.97 -13.91
N LEU A 71 11.25 9.75 -13.34
CA LEU A 71 12.31 9.21 -12.50
C LEU A 71 11.74 8.59 -11.22
N LEU A 72 10.86 9.31 -10.53
CA LEU A 72 10.25 8.83 -9.29
C LEU A 72 9.37 7.60 -9.54
N ASP A 73 8.56 7.62 -10.60
CA ASP A 73 7.69 6.52 -11.02
C ASP A 73 8.48 5.24 -11.31
N GLY A 74 9.60 5.38 -12.05
CA GLY A 74 10.48 4.27 -12.40
C GLY A 74 11.21 3.68 -11.19
N VAL A 75 11.76 4.53 -10.32
CA VAL A 75 12.45 4.07 -9.11
C VAL A 75 11.47 3.38 -8.15
N LEU A 76 10.27 3.94 -7.92
CA LEU A 76 9.26 3.31 -7.05
C LEU A 76 8.75 1.98 -7.64
N ARG A 77 8.61 1.88 -8.97
CA ARG A 77 8.26 0.62 -9.63
C ARG A 77 9.33 -0.45 -9.38
N ASN A 78 10.61 -0.10 -9.53
CA ASN A 78 11.71 -1.05 -9.32
C ASN A 78 11.87 -1.43 -7.83
N LEU A 79 11.56 -0.50 -6.92
CA LEU A 79 11.61 -0.72 -5.48
C LEU A 79 10.28 -1.22 -4.89
N LYS A 80 9.33 -1.71 -5.70
CA LYS A 80 7.97 -2.06 -5.22
C LYS A 80 7.92 -3.09 -4.08
N LEU A 81 8.99 -3.88 -3.89
CA LEU A 81 9.14 -4.87 -2.81
C LEU A 81 10.05 -4.40 -1.65
N ASN A 82 10.58 -3.17 -1.70
CA ASN A 82 11.53 -2.62 -0.75
C ASN A 82 10.95 -1.36 -0.06
N PRO A 83 10.02 -1.49 0.89
CA PRO A 83 9.23 -0.37 1.41
C PRO A 83 10.06 0.72 2.09
N LYS A 84 11.09 0.35 2.86
CA LYS A 84 11.98 1.32 3.52
C LYS A 84 12.80 2.14 2.52
N ALA A 85 13.29 1.50 1.46
CA ALA A 85 14.06 2.16 0.40
C ALA A 85 13.17 3.12 -0.41
N SER A 86 11.98 2.64 -0.81
CA SER A 86 10.96 3.45 -1.49
C SER A 86 10.57 4.68 -0.65
N LEU A 87 10.36 4.49 0.65
CA LEU A 87 10.04 5.58 1.57
C LEU A 87 11.18 6.61 1.65
N GLY A 88 12.41 6.15 1.80
CA GLY A 88 13.58 7.03 1.88
C GLY A 88 13.72 7.89 0.63
N PHE A 89 13.56 7.29 -0.56
CA PHE A 89 13.63 8.01 -1.82
C PHE A 89 12.44 8.96 -2.03
N PHE A 90 11.22 8.55 -1.69
CA PHE A 90 10.05 9.41 -1.75
C PHE A 90 10.19 10.62 -0.82
N LYS A 91 10.71 10.43 0.40
CA LYS A 91 11.03 11.54 1.32
C LYS A 91 12.10 12.48 0.76
N LEU A 92 13.07 11.97 0.02
CA LEU A 92 14.06 12.81 -0.67
C LEU A 92 13.41 13.66 -1.76
N ALA A 93 12.43 13.09 -2.49
CA ALA A 93 11.66 13.81 -3.49
C ALA A 93 10.78 14.92 -2.88
N LEU A 94 10.13 14.65 -1.73
CA LEU A 94 9.31 15.64 -1.02
C LEU A 94 10.11 16.84 -0.49
N LYS A 95 11.42 16.67 -0.23
CA LYS A 95 12.30 17.75 0.24
C LYS A 95 12.75 18.70 -0.88
N GLN A 96 12.47 18.38 -2.14
CA GLN A 96 12.90 19.21 -3.26
C GLN A 96 12.06 20.48 -3.36
N GLN A 97 12.72 21.63 -3.56
CA GLN A 97 12.01 22.91 -3.68
C GLN A 97 11.30 23.05 -5.04
N LYS A 98 11.91 22.54 -6.11
CA LYS A 98 11.42 22.68 -7.50
C LYS A 98 10.57 21.51 -7.99
N TYR A 99 10.36 20.49 -7.17
CA TYR A 99 9.65 19.28 -7.56
C TYR A 99 8.65 18.88 -6.47
N ARG A 100 7.46 18.44 -6.89
CA ARG A 100 6.45 17.86 -6.01
C ARG A 100 5.93 16.57 -6.62
N PRO A 101 5.92 15.45 -5.86
CA PRO A 101 5.38 14.20 -6.35
C PRO A 101 3.92 14.33 -6.78
N ASN A 102 3.58 13.70 -7.91
CA ASN A 102 2.21 13.64 -8.41
C ASN A 102 1.36 12.55 -7.73
N ILE A 103 0.06 12.49 -8.03
CA ILE A 103 -0.88 11.50 -7.46
C ILE A 103 -0.37 10.07 -7.66
N LYS A 104 0.07 9.73 -8.88
CA LYS A 104 0.56 8.40 -9.22
C LYS A 104 1.69 7.96 -8.30
N SER A 105 2.62 8.87 -8.01
CA SER A 105 3.74 8.63 -7.10
C SER A 105 3.26 8.40 -5.66
N TYR A 106 2.30 9.20 -5.17
CA TYR A 106 1.65 8.95 -3.87
C TYR A 106 0.94 7.58 -3.83
N CYS A 107 0.18 7.23 -4.88
CA CYS A 107 -0.51 5.94 -4.99
C CYS A 107 0.47 4.76 -4.98
N LYS A 108 1.61 4.88 -5.69
CA LYS A 108 2.67 3.87 -5.65
C LYS A 108 3.26 3.70 -4.26
N ILE A 109 3.63 4.80 -3.59
CA ILE A 109 4.26 4.69 -2.27
C ILE A 109 3.29 4.11 -1.24
N VAL A 110 2.00 4.49 -1.22
CA VAL A 110 1.04 3.93 -0.25
C VAL A 110 0.78 2.45 -0.48
N HIS A 111 0.74 1.97 -1.73
CA HIS A 111 0.64 0.54 -2.03
C HIS A 111 1.85 -0.23 -1.53
N ILE A 112 3.06 0.28 -1.76
CA ILE A 112 4.33 -0.32 -1.31
C ILE A 112 4.40 -0.36 0.22
N LEU A 113 4.09 0.74 0.89
CA LEU A 113 4.10 0.84 2.35
C LEU A 113 3.06 -0.09 2.98
N SER A 114 1.85 -0.15 2.42
CA SER A 114 0.81 -1.07 2.90
C SER A 114 1.24 -2.52 2.77
N ARG A 115 1.92 -2.88 1.67
CA ARG A 115 2.49 -4.23 1.44
C ARG A 115 3.55 -4.58 2.48
N GLY A 116 4.33 -3.57 2.88
CA GLY A 116 5.35 -3.63 3.92
C GLY A 116 4.81 -3.53 5.35
N ARG A 117 3.49 -3.50 5.55
CA ARG A 117 2.82 -3.31 6.86
C ARG A 117 3.18 -2.00 7.56
N MET A 118 3.66 -1.00 6.81
CA MET A 118 3.95 0.35 7.29
C MET A 118 2.67 1.20 7.26
N PHE A 119 1.67 0.79 8.06
CA PHE A 119 0.32 1.37 7.99
C PHE A 119 0.23 2.80 8.49
N GLY A 120 1.12 3.21 9.41
CA GLY A 120 1.20 4.59 9.90
C GLY A 120 1.55 5.55 8.76
N GLU A 121 2.65 5.26 8.07
CA GLU A 121 3.14 6.03 6.93
C GLU A 121 2.17 5.94 5.74
N THR A 122 1.58 4.76 5.50
CA THR A 122 0.54 4.60 4.47
C THR A 122 -0.62 5.57 4.71
N ARG A 123 -1.11 5.64 5.96
CA ARG A 123 -2.21 6.54 6.34
C ARG A 123 -1.79 8.01 6.29
N GLU A 124 -0.56 8.33 6.68
CA GLU A 124 0.01 9.69 6.59
C GLU A 124 -0.02 10.20 5.15
N TYR A 125 0.53 9.44 4.20
CA TYR A 125 0.59 9.86 2.81
C TYR A 125 -0.77 9.82 2.09
N LEU A 126 -1.69 8.93 2.49
CA LEU A 126 -3.09 9.02 2.04
C LEU A 126 -3.75 10.32 2.53
N ASN A 127 -3.52 10.70 3.80
CA ASN A 127 -4.05 11.96 4.34
C ASN A 127 -3.48 13.17 3.61
N GLU A 128 -2.17 13.19 3.40
CA GLU A 128 -1.47 14.25 2.67
C GLU A 128 -2.02 14.38 1.25
N LEU A 129 -2.11 13.26 0.51
CA LEU A 129 -2.66 13.23 -0.85
C LEU A 129 -4.08 13.79 -0.91
N VAL A 130 -4.95 13.38 0.03
CA VAL A 130 -6.33 13.86 0.10
C VAL A 130 -6.39 15.35 0.45
N CYS A 131 -5.56 15.84 1.38
CA CYS A 131 -5.47 17.26 1.71
C CYS A 131 -5.04 18.11 0.51
N LEU A 132 -4.05 17.65 -0.27
CA LEU A 132 -3.59 18.33 -1.48
C LEU A 132 -4.67 18.43 -2.57
N ARG A 133 -5.68 17.56 -2.52
CA ARG A 133 -6.77 17.51 -3.51
C ARG A 133 -8.10 18.08 -3.03
N LYS A 134 -8.20 18.49 -1.77
CA LYS A 134 -9.47 18.93 -1.14
C LYS A 134 -10.19 20.05 -1.90
N THR A 135 -9.47 20.88 -2.65
CA THR A 135 -10.03 22.09 -3.29
C THR A 135 -10.40 21.94 -4.77
N ASN A 136 -9.78 21.03 -5.53
CA ASN A 136 -9.81 21.07 -7.00
C ASN A 136 -9.98 19.70 -7.70
N GLY A 137 -10.24 18.61 -6.96
CA GLY A 137 -10.25 17.25 -7.53
C GLY A 137 -11.65 16.68 -7.74
N SER A 138 -11.88 16.01 -8.89
CA SER A 138 -13.04 15.12 -9.04
C SER A 138 -13.00 14.02 -7.95
N VAL A 139 -14.19 13.60 -7.53
CA VAL A 139 -14.41 12.59 -6.48
C VAL A 139 -13.67 11.27 -6.78
N SER A 140 -13.49 10.95 -8.07
CA SER A 140 -12.89 9.70 -8.52
C SER A 140 -11.37 9.71 -8.61
N VAL A 141 -10.72 10.88 -8.70
CA VAL A 141 -9.32 10.98 -9.17
C VAL A 141 -8.33 10.13 -8.37
N VAL A 142 -8.41 10.19 -7.04
CA VAL A 142 -7.51 9.42 -6.16
C VAL A 142 -7.86 7.93 -6.19
N TRP A 143 -9.15 7.60 -6.23
CA TRP A 143 -9.63 6.23 -6.33
C TRP A 143 -9.16 5.57 -7.63
N ASP A 144 -9.38 6.21 -8.77
CA ASP A 144 -9.03 5.71 -10.09
C ASP A 144 -7.52 5.44 -10.20
N GLU A 145 -6.68 6.33 -9.64
CA GLU A 145 -5.23 6.13 -9.62
C GLU A 145 -4.81 5.00 -8.65
N LEU A 146 -5.44 4.89 -7.47
CA LEU A 146 -5.18 3.76 -6.56
C LEU A 146 -5.52 2.42 -7.21
N VAL A 147 -6.63 2.34 -7.95
CA VAL A 147 -7.04 1.14 -8.69
C VAL A 147 -6.09 0.85 -9.85
N ARG A 148 -5.66 1.88 -10.60
CA ARG A 148 -4.67 1.74 -11.67
C ARG A 148 -3.35 1.15 -11.16
N VAL A 149 -2.82 1.71 -10.06
CA VAL A 149 -1.58 1.19 -9.44
C VAL A 149 -1.79 -0.21 -8.85
N TYR A 150 -2.97 -0.50 -8.29
CA TYR A 150 -3.32 -1.86 -7.86
C TYR A 150 -3.27 -2.85 -9.03
N GLY A 151 -3.74 -2.46 -10.22
CA GLY A 151 -3.58 -3.26 -11.45
C GLY A 151 -2.11 -3.48 -11.82
N GLU A 152 -1.26 -2.45 -11.72
CA GLU A 152 0.18 -2.52 -12.03
C GLU A 152 0.96 -3.41 -11.03
N PHE A 153 0.62 -3.35 -9.74
CA PHE A 153 1.36 -4.02 -8.67
C PHE A 153 0.75 -5.37 -8.26
N SER A 154 -0.55 -5.53 -8.45
CA SER A 154 -1.34 -6.72 -8.07
C SER A 154 -1.30 -7.08 -6.58
N PHE A 155 -1.04 -6.10 -5.71
CA PHE A 155 -0.99 -6.29 -4.25
C PHE A 155 -1.55 -5.09 -3.47
N SER A 156 -1.68 -5.23 -2.15
CA SER A 156 -2.17 -4.19 -1.23
C SER A 156 -3.62 -3.72 -1.45
N PRO A 157 -4.61 -4.62 -1.56
CA PRO A 157 -6.03 -4.22 -1.59
C PRO A 157 -6.47 -3.48 -0.31
N THR A 158 -5.69 -3.62 0.77
CA THR A 158 -5.85 -2.91 2.05
C THR A 158 -5.89 -1.40 1.90
N VAL A 159 -5.24 -0.82 0.89
CA VAL A 159 -5.28 0.64 0.70
C VAL A 159 -6.67 1.17 0.39
N PHE A 160 -7.55 0.35 -0.19
CA PHE A 160 -8.94 0.73 -0.50
C PHE A 160 -9.76 0.95 0.77
N ASP A 161 -9.59 0.07 1.76
CA ASP A 161 -10.21 0.23 3.07
C ASP A 161 -9.62 1.44 3.82
N MET A 162 -8.31 1.65 3.71
CA MET A 162 -7.63 2.79 4.33
C MET A 162 -8.08 4.15 3.76
N ILE A 163 -8.23 4.27 2.43
CA ILE A 163 -8.68 5.52 1.81
C ILE A 163 -10.16 5.80 2.12
N LEU A 164 -11.01 4.76 2.18
CA LEU A 164 -12.39 4.90 2.65
C LEU A 164 -12.45 5.52 4.04
N LYS A 165 -11.65 4.98 4.97
CA LYS A 165 -11.55 5.50 6.33
C LYS A 165 -11.04 6.94 6.38
N VAL A 166 -10.01 7.28 5.59
CA VAL A 166 -9.48 8.66 5.50
C VAL A 166 -10.55 9.63 5.00
N TYR A 167 -11.32 9.27 3.97
CA TYR A 167 -12.40 10.13 3.49
C TYR A 167 -13.52 10.30 4.53
N ALA A 168 -13.92 9.22 5.20
CA ALA A 168 -14.93 9.26 6.25
C ALA A 168 -14.51 10.21 7.40
N GLU A 169 -13.28 10.05 7.90
CA GLU A 169 -12.75 10.88 8.99
C GLU A 169 -12.59 12.35 8.62
N LYS A 170 -12.37 12.67 7.34
CA LYS A 170 -12.31 14.06 6.85
C LYS A 170 -13.69 14.64 6.53
N GLY A 171 -14.77 13.90 6.71
CA GLY A 171 -16.12 14.32 6.32
C GLY A 171 -16.30 14.49 4.81
N MET A 172 -15.44 13.86 4.00
CA MET A 172 -15.54 13.89 2.54
C MET A 172 -16.55 12.84 2.08
N THR A 173 -17.80 13.04 2.45
CA THR A 173 -18.88 12.05 2.28
C THR A 173 -19.01 11.55 0.85
N LYS A 174 -19.00 12.46 -0.14
CA LYS A 174 -19.10 12.10 -1.56
C LYS A 174 -17.98 11.15 -2.00
N ASN A 175 -16.74 11.39 -1.57
CA ASN A 175 -15.60 10.53 -1.85
C ASN A 175 -15.69 9.20 -1.13
N ALA A 176 -16.10 9.19 0.14
CA ALA A 176 -16.27 7.96 0.89
C ALA A 176 -17.34 7.04 0.27
N LEU A 177 -18.50 7.59 -0.09
CA LEU A 177 -19.56 6.85 -0.80
C LEU A 177 -19.08 6.35 -2.16
N TYR A 178 -18.39 7.18 -2.93
CA TYR A 178 -17.84 6.76 -4.22
C TYR A 178 -16.88 5.58 -4.08
N VAL A 179 -15.98 5.61 -3.09
CA VAL A 179 -15.09 4.48 -2.80
C VAL A 179 -15.91 3.24 -2.39
N PHE A 180 -16.85 3.41 -1.46
CA PHE A 180 -17.71 2.33 -0.96
C PHE A 180 -18.43 1.59 -2.10
N ASP A 181 -19.04 2.33 -3.03
CA ASP A 181 -19.78 1.77 -4.16
C ASP A 181 -18.89 1.12 -5.22
N ASN A 182 -17.65 1.62 -5.39
CA ASN A 182 -16.74 1.13 -6.43
C ASN A 182 -15.80 0.01 -5.94
N MET A 183 -15.67 -0.22 -4.63
CA MET A 183 -14.83 -1.31 -4.09
C MET A 183 -15.25 -2.69 -4.63
N GLY A 184 -16.56 -2.93 -4.79
CA GLY A 184 -17.10 -4.19 -5.32
C GLY A 184 -16.58 -4.51 -6.72
N LYS A 185 -16.37 -3.49 -7.57
CA LYS A 185 -15.82 -3.65 -8.93
C LYS A 185 -14.37 -4.14 -8.92
N CYS A 186 -13.66 -3.96 -7.82
CA CYS A 186 -12.30 -4.46 -7.61
C CYS A 186 -12.28 -5.86 -6.97
N GLY A 187 -13.43 -6.53 -6.82
CA GLY A 187 -13.57 -7.80 -6.11
C GLY A 187 -13.28 -7.68 -4.61
N ARG A 188 -13.47 -6.49 -4.03
CA ARG A 188 -13.23 -6.20 -2.61
C ARG A 188 -14.47 -5.64 -1.97
N VAL A 189 -14.67 -5.95 -0.70
CA VAL A 189 -15.68 -5.31 0.14
C VAL A 189 -14.96 -4.54 1.26
N PRO A 190 -15.49 -3.39 1.69
CA PRO A 190 -14.98 -2.69 2.87
C PRO A 190 -14.99 -3.58 4.11
N SER A 191 -14.12 -3.30 5.08
CA SER A 191 -14.23 -3.94 6.38
C SER A 191 -15.41 -3.38 7.18
N LEU A 192 -16.01 -4.19 8.06
CA LEU A 192 -17.08 -3.72 8.96
C LEU A 192 -16.61 -2.49 9.78
N ARG A 193 -15.34 -2.47 10.18
CA ARG A 193 -14.74 -1.33 10.89
C ARG A 193 -14.78 -0.05 10.05
N SER A 194 -14.46 -0.13 8.76
CA SER A 194 -14.48 1.03 7.86
C SER A 194 -15.89 1.46 7.52
N CYS A 195 -16.83 0.52 7.35
CA CYS A 195 -18.26 0.82 7.26
C CYS A 195 -18.76 1.57 8.51
N ASN A 196 -18.42 1.08 9.70
CA ASN A 196 -18.77 1.71 10.97
C ASN A 196 -18.16 3.11 11.12
N SER A 197 -16.93 3.30 10.62
CA SER A 197 -16.32 4.62 10.56
C SER A 197 -17.06 5.57 9.62
N LEU A 198 -17.53 5.09 8.47
CA LEU A 198 -18.36 5.87 7.55
C LEU A 198 -19.70 6.24 8.18
N LEU A 199 -20.44 5.25 8.72
CA LEU A 199 -21.72 5.47 9.39
C LEU A 199 -21.59 6.47 10.55
N SER A 200 -20.61 6.28 11.42
CA SER A 200 -20.40 7.17 12.58
C SER A 200 -20.15 8.62 12.15
N ASN A 201 -19.34 8.83 11.11
CA ASN A 201 -19.07 10.18 10.60
C ASN A 201 -20.30 10.81 9.92
N LEU A 202 -21.06 10.04 9.14
CA LEU A 202 -22.33 10.52 8.56
C LEU A 202 -23.29 11.01 9.65
N VAL A 203 -23.49 10.20 10.69
CA VAL A 203 -24.38 10.54 11.83
C VAL A 203 -23.85 11.73 12.65
N LYS A 204 -22.54 11.89 12.75
CA LYS A 204 -21.93 13.07 13.39
C LYS A 204 -22.18 14.34 12.57
N ASN A 205 -22.13 14.25 11.25
CA ASN A 205 -22.36 15.37 10.32
C ASN A 205 -23.84 15.67 10.07
N GLY A 206 -24.77 14.95 10.72
CA GLY A 206 -26.21 15.12 10.54
C GLY A 206 -26.77 14.46 9.29
N GLU A 207 -25.96 13.72 8.52
CA GLU A 207 -26.36 13.01 7.31
C GLU A 207 -27.05 11.66 7.63
N CYS A 208 -28.03 11.69 8.53
CA CYS A 208 -28.65 10.49 9.10
C CYS A 208 -29.38 9.63 8.04
N ARG A 209 -30.00 10.26 7.04
CA ARG A 209 -30.66 9.54 5.93
C ARG A 209 -29.65 8.79 5.05
N THR A 210 -28.53 9.42 4.74
CA THR A 210 -27.41 8.78 4.02
C THR A 210 -26.84 7.62 4.82
N ALA A 211 -26.70 7.77 6.15
CA ALA A 211 -26.26 6.69 7.02
C ALA A 211 -27.21 5.48 6.96
N CYS A 212 -28.54 5.69 6.95
CA CYS A 212 -29.50 4.61 6.74
C CYS A 212 -29.30 3.89 5.41
N GLN A 213 -29.08 4.63 4.30
CA GLN A 213 -28.85 4.02 2.99
C GLN A 213 -27.58 3.16 2.96
N VAL A 214 -26.48 3.66 3.54
CA VAL A 214 -25.23 2.90 3.67
C VAL A 214 -25.44 1.64 4.52
N TYR A 215 -26.17 1.75 5.62
CA TYR A 215 -26.51 0.61 6.47
C TYR A 215 -27.32 -0.44 5.70
N ASP A 216 -28.38 -0.04 4.99
CA ASP A 216 -29.19 -0.94 4.18
C ASP A 216 -28.34 -1.68 3.13
N GLN A 217 -27.40 -0.97 2.50
CA GLN A 217 -26.47 -1.58 1.55
C GLN A 217 -25.52 -2.57 2.23
N MET A 218 -25.03 -2.27 3.44
CA MET A 218 -24.24 -3.24 4.22
C MET A 218 -25.02 -4.52 4.48
N ILE A 219 -26.28 -4.43 4.91
CA ILE A 219 -27.13 -5.61 5.15
C ILE A 219 -27.33 -6.42 3.86
N ARG A 220 -27.62 -5.74 2.74
CA ARG A 220 -27.81 -6.40 1.44
C ARG A 220 -26.58 -7.15 0.93
N VAL A 221 -25.38 -6.65 1.25
CA VAL A 221 -24.11 -7.31 0.90
C VAL A 221 -23.75 -8.42 1.90
N GLY A 222 -24.57 -8.64 2.94
CA GLY A 222 -24.42 -9.73 3.89
C GLY A 222 -23.56 -9.40 5.11
N PHE A 223 -23.32 -8.12 5.40
CA PHE A 223 -22.68 -7.74 6.66
C PHE A 223 -23.58 -8.08 7.84
N VAL A 224 -23.00 -8.67 8.87
CA VAL A 224 -23.63 -8.84 10.18
C VAL A 224 -23.30 -7.61 11.04
N PRO A 225 -24.29 -6.78 11.41
CA PRO A 225 -24.06 -5.64 12.29
C PRO A 225 -23.53 -6.08 13.64
N ASP A 226 -22.51 -5.39 14.14
CA ASP A 226 -22.06 -5.53 15.53
C ASP A 226 -22.77 -4.52 16.45
N VAL A 227 -22.55 -4.64 17.76
CA VAL A 227 -23.11 -3.73 18.78
C VAL A 227 -22.78 -2.26 18.47
N PHE A 228 -21.60 -2.00 17.90
CA PHE A 228 -21.19 -0.65 17.51
C PHE A 228 -22.02 -0.13 16.34
N THR A 229 -22.24 -0.95 15.31
CA THR A 229 -23.11 -0.65 14.16
C THR A 229 -24.52 -0.31 14.62
N ILE A 230 -25.08 -1.16 15.50
CA ILE A 230 -26.44 -0.99 16.05
C ILE A 230 -26.53 0.33 16.82
N SER A 231 -25.54 0.61 17.66
CA SER A 231 -25.47 1.85 18.45
C SER A 231 -25.40 3.09 17.56
N ILE A 232 -24.64 3.05 16.45
CA ILE A 232 -24.60 4.13 15.46
C ILE A 232 -25.97 4.36 14.83
N MET A 233 -26.67 3.29 14.45
CA MET A 233 -27.97 3.39 13.78
C MET A 233 -29.08 3.88 14.71
N VAL A 234 -29.10 3.44 15.97
CA VAL A 234 -30.01 3.99 16.99
C VAL A 234 -29.79 5.50 17.14
N ASN A 235 -28.53 5.94 17.25
CA ASN A 235 -28.20 7.36 17.30
C ASN A 235 -28.64 8.10 16.03
N ALA A 236 -28.49 7.49 14.85
CA ALA A 236 -28.93 8.05 13.57
C ALA A 236 -30.44 8.30 13.56
N TYR A 237 -31.25 7.31 13.96
CA TYR A 237 -32.70 7.44 14.01
C TYR A 237 -33.14 8.49 15.02
N CYS A 238 -32.55 8.52 16.22
CA CYS A 238 -32.86 9.53 17.23
C CYS A 238 -32.53 10.95 16.75
N LYS A 239 -31.36 11.15 16.13
CA LYS A 239 -30.96 12.47 15.59
C LYS A 239 -31.83 12.94 14.43
N ASP A 240 -32.39 12.02 13.65
CA ASP A 240 -33.34 12.34 12.58
C ASP A 240 -34.78 12.50 13.08
N GLY A 241 -35.00 12.51 14.40
CA GLY A 241 -36.32 12.65 15.05
C GLY A 241 -37.19 11.40 15.00
N ARG A 242 -36.66 10.28 14.47
CA ARG A 242 -37.38 9.01 14.29
C ARG A 242 -37.20 8.06 15.49
N VAL A 243 -37.44 8.55 16.70
CA VAL A 243 -37.24 7.78 17.95
C VAL A 243 -38.06 6.48 17.97
N GLY A 244 -39.31 6.50 17.49
CA GLY A 244 -40.13 5.28 17.38
C GLY A 244 -39.47 4.18 16.54
N ARG A 245 -38.87 4.55 15.40
CA ARG A 245 -38.11 3.61 14.56
C ARG A 245 -36.85 3.10 15.25
N ALA A 246 -36.18 3.92 16.07
CA ALA A 246 -35.03 3.47 16.84
C ALA A 246 -35.42 2.34 17.82
N VAL A 247 -36.57 2.46 18.48
CA VAL A 247 -37.10 1.45 19.41
C VAL A 247 -37.51 0.17 18.67
N GLU A 248 -38.23 0.30 17.54
CA GLU A 248 -38.59 -0.83 16.69
C GLU A 248 -37.36 -1.60 16.22
N PHE A 249 -36.35 -0.88 15.73
CA PHE A 249 -35.09 -1.46 15.25
C PHE A 249 -34.38 -2.30 16.31
N VAL A 250 -34.31 -1.83 17.56
CA VAL A 250 -33.71 -2.61 18.67
C VAL A 250 -34.53 -3.87 18.96
N LYS A 251 -35.86 -3.78 18.96
CA LYS A 251 -36.75 -4.94 19.18
C LYS A 251 -36.60 -6.00 18.08
N GLU A 252 -36.48 -5.57 16.82
CA GLU A 252 -36.24 -6.48 15.68
C GLU A 252 -34.92 -7.25 15.86
N LEU A 253 -33.88 -6.58 16.35
CA LEU A 253 -32.57 -7.18 16.62
C LEU A 253 -32.60 -8.15 17.81
N GLU A 254 -33.31 -7.81 18.88
CA GLU A 254 -33.52 -8.73 20.00
C GLU A 254 -34.22 -10.00 19.52
N ASN A 255 -35.35 -9.86 18.81
CA ASN A 255 -36.14 -10.99 18.32
C ASN A 255 -35.38 -11.89 17.32
N SER A 256 -34.50 -11.31 16.50
CA SER A 256 -33.66 -12.08 15.57
C SER A 256 -32.48 -12.77 16.27
N CYS A 257 -31.90 -12.16 17.32
CA CYS A 257 -30.83 -12.74 18.13
C CYS A 257 -31.33 -13.89 19.04
N PHE A 258 -32.60 -13.86 19.46
CA PHE A 258 -33.23 -15.00 20.15
C PHE A 258 -33.46 -16.22 19.24
N ARG A 259 -33.64 -16.03 17.92
CA ARG A 259 -33.83 -17.17 16.98
C ARG A 259 -32.54 -17.92 16.66
N THR A 260 -31.39 -17.24 16.62
CA THR A 260 -30.08 -17.88 16.35
C THR A 260 -29.51 -18.61 17.57
N LYS A 261 -29.86 -18.21 18.80
CA LYS A 261 -29.44 -18.97 20.00
C LYS A 261 -30.24 -20.26 20.25
N CYS A 262 -31.45 -20.39 19.70
CA CYS A 262 -32.26 -21.61 19.82
C CYS A 262 -31.94 -22.69 18.76
N SER A 263 -31.05 -22.42 17.80
CA SER A 263 -30.64 -23.40 16.78
C SER A 263 -29.30 -24.10 17.07
N ASP A 264 -28.58 -23.67 18.12
CA ASP A 264 -27.31 -24.26 18.57
C ASP A 264 -27.42 -24.83 20.00
N LEU A 265 -28.44 -25.63 20.27
CA LEU A 265 -28.49 -26.50 21.45
C LEU A 265 -28.70 -27.95 20.99
N PRO A 266 -27.75 -28.86 21.25
CA PRO A 266 -27.90 -30.29 20.96
C PRO A 266 -28.97 -30.96 21.84
#